data_AF-A0A9D7YYG0-F1
#
_entry.id   AF-A0A9D7YYG0-F1
#
_cell.length_a   1.000
_cell.length_b   1.000
_cell.length_c   1.000
_cell.angle_alpha   90.00
_cell.angle_beta   90.00
_cell.angle_gamma   90.00
#
_symmetry.space_group_name_H-M   'P 1'
#
loop_
_entity.id
_entity.type
_entity.pdbx_description
1 polymer ?
#
loop_
_entity_poly.entity_id
_entity_poly.type
_entity_poly.pdbx_seq_one_letter_code
_entity_poly.pdbx_strand_id
1 'polypeptide(L)'
;MTNTQKMVHLNLDLSPELNQILDELVNKTGTSKSDVLRQAIRLMQVMVIAKEETEKLGVPEANQLIVNEVIFPSEQQSKPHPLDTFMERLGPWEDERTAEEIVKDIYDSRTISNNDISL
;
A
#
# COMPACT_ATOMS: atom_id res chain seq x y z
N MET A 1 -6.70 -21.36 -18.28
CA MET A 1 -5.87 -22.11 -17.33
C MET A 1 -5.99 -21.43 -15.98
N THR A 2 -6.80 -21.97 -15.07
CA THR A 2 -7.03 -21.36 -13.75
C THR A 2 -5.86 -21.73 -12.86
N ASN A 3 -5.06 -20.73 -12.48
CA ASN A 3 -3.98 -20.90 -11.50
C ASN A 3 -4.65 -21.21 -10.15
N THR A 4 -4.83 -22.51 -9.86
CA THR A 4 -5.23 -22.98 -8.53
C THR A 4 -4.09 -22.59 -7.59
N GLN A 5 -4.19 -21.38 -7.04
CA GLN A 5 -3.31 -20.88 -6.01
C GLN A 5 -3.07 -21.99 -5.00
N LYS A 6 -1.81 -22.32 -4.78
CA LYS A 6 -1.34 -23.45 -3.98
C LYS A 6 -1.93 -23.34 -2.56
N MET A 7 -3.10 -23.93 -2.32
CA MET A 7 -3.78 -23.89 -1.03
C MET A 7 -3.00 -24.78 -0.07
N VAL A 8 -2.54 -24.19 1.02
CA VAL A 8 -1.85 -24.92 2.10
C VAL A 8 -2.90 -25.33 3.13
N HIS A 9 -3.03 -26.64 3.35
CA HIS A 9 -3.84 -27.18 4.43
C HIS A 9 -3.06 -27.14 5.74
N LEU A 10 -3.66 -26.57 6.78
CA LEU A 10 -3.06 -26.46 8.10
C LEU A 10 -3.93 -27.23 9.09
N ASN A 11 -3.32 -28.11 9.86
CA ASN A 11 -3.94 -28.76 11.01
C ASN A 11 -3.52 -28.01 12.27
N LEU A 12 -4.49 -27.61 13.08
CA LEU A 12 -4.27 -26.83 14.28
C LEU A 12 -4.91 -27.56 15.46
N ASP A 13 -4.14 -27.73 16.53
CA ASP A 13 -4.68 -28.16 17.81
C ASP A 13 -5.18 -26.93 18.56
N LEU A 14 -6.47 -26.91 18.86
CA LEU A 14 -7.15 -25.80 19.53
C LEU A 14 -7.77 -26.30 20.84
N SER A 15 -7.82 -25.42 21.85
CA SER A 15 -8.57 -25.71 23.06
C SER A 15 -10.08 -25.81 22.74
N PRO A 16 -10.85 -26.58 23.51
CA PRO A 16 -12.30 -26.72 23.29
C PRO A 16 -13.04 -25.38 23.41
N GLU A 17 -12.58 -24.51 24.31
CA GLU A 17 -13.12 -23.16 24.51
C GLU A 17 -12.93 -22.28 23.26
N LEU A 18 -11.75 -22.30 22.66
CA LEU A 18 -11.47 -21.53 21.44
C LEU A 18 -12.27 -22.06 20.25
N ASN A 19 -12.46 -23.38 20.15
CA ASN A 19 -13.30 -23.95 19.11
C ASN A 19 -14.76 -23.49 19.25
N GLN A 20 -15.29 -23.38 20.48
CA GLN A 20 -16.64 -22.84 20.70
C GLN A 20 -16.76 -21.38 20.29
N ILE A 21 -15.77 -20.54 20.61
CA ILE A 21 -15.75 -19.13 20.18
C ILE A 21 -15.71 -19.04 18.66
N LEU A 22 -14.93 -19.88 17.98
CA LEU A 22 -14.91 -19.94 16.52
C LEU A 22 -16.26 -20.34 15.93
N ASP A 23 -16.94 -21.32 16.53
CA ASP A 23 -18.31 -21.71 16.14
C ASP A 23 -19.31 -20.55 16.32
N GLU A 24 -19.20 -19.80 17.42
CA GLU A 24 -20.05 -18.62 17.66
C GLU A 24 -19.79 -17.51 16.63
N LEU A 25 -18.52 -17.22 16.31
CA LEU A 25 -18.15 -16.24 15.31
C LEU A 25 -18.64 -16.64 13.91
N VAL A 26 -18.49 -17.91 13.55
CA VAL A 26 -19.04 -18.47 12.31
C VAL A 26 -20.55 -18.22 12.21
N ASN A 27 -21.28 -18.49 13.29
CA ASN A 27 -22.73 -18.28 13.32
C ASN A 27 -23.13 -16.80 13.20
N LYS A 28 -22.32 -15.88 13.74
CA LYS A 28 -22.57 -14.43 13.67
C LYS A 28 -22.24 -13.82 12.30
N THR A 29 -21.19 -14.32 11.65
CA THR A 29 -20.71 -13.76 10.37
C THR A 29 -21.24 -14.53 9.15
N GLY A 30 -21.79 -15.73 9.34
CA GLY A 30 -22.30 -16.58 8.27
C GLY A 30 -21.21 -17.17 7.36
N THR A 31 -19.97 -17.26 7.86
CA THR A 31 -18.78 -17.67 7.08
C THR A 31 -18.21 -18.99 7.59
N SER A 32 -17.17 -19.55 6.93
CA SER A 32 -16.51 -20.77 7.41
C SER A 32 -15.49 -20.47 8.52
N LYS A 33 -15.17 -21.48 9.36
CA LYS A 33 -14.10 -21.36 10.38
C LYS A 33 -12.78 -20.91 9.76
N SER A 34 -12.45 -21.44 8.59
CA SER A 34 -11.23 -21.05 7.87
C SER A 34 -11.25 -19.59 7.43
N ASP A 35 -12.41 -19.05 7.06
CA ASP A 35 -12.53 -17.63 6.68
C ASP A 35 -12.42 -16.71 7.88
N VAL A 36 -13.03 -17.07 9.01
CA VAL A 36 -12.85 -16.36 10.29
C VAL A 36 -11.37 -16.32 10.68
N LEU A 37 -10.67 -17.45 10.58
CA LEU A 37 -9.23 -17.51 10.85
C LEU A 37 -8.40 -16.66 9.88
N ARG A 38 -8.73 -16.66 8.58
CA ARG A 38 -8.05 -15.79 7.58
C ARG A 38 -8.24 -14.31 7.89
N GLN A 39 -9.46 -13.90 8.26
CA GLN A 39 -9.76 -12.52 8.63
C GLN A 39 -9.01 -12.12 9.91
N ALA A 40 -9.00 -12.98 10.93
CA ALA A 40 -8.26 -12.73 12.16
C ALA A 40 -6.75 -12.56 11.91
N ILE A 41 -6.16 -13.41 11.08
CA ILE A 41 -4.73 -13.30 10.70
C ILE A 41 -4.47 -11.97 9.97
N ARG A 42 -5.36 -11.56 9.05
CA ARG A 42 -5.21 -10.26 8.36
C ARG A 42 -5.27 -9.08 9.32
N LEU A 43 -6.21 -9.08 10.27
CA LEU A 43 -6.30 -8.04 11.30
C LEU A 43 -5.02 -8.00 12.15
N MET A 44 -4.50 -9.16 12.53
CA MET A 44 -3.24 -9.25 13.27
C MET A 44 -2.06 -8.73 12.43
N GLN A 45 -1.99 -9.03 11.14
CA GLN A 45 -0.95 -8.52 10.24
C GLN A 45 -1.01 -6.99 10.16
N VAL A 46 -2.18 -6.40 9.95
CA VAL A 46 -2.37 -4.94 9.95
C VAL A 46 -1.92 -4.34 11.28
N MET A 47 -2.26 -4.99 12.39
CA MET A 47 -1.84 -4.55 13.72
C MET A 47 -0.32 -4.59 13.92
N VAL A 48 0.35 -5.64 13.46
CA VAL A 48 1.80 -5.77 13.54
C VAL A 48 2.49 -4.70 12.68
N ILE A 49 2.03 -4.50 11.45
CA ILE A 49 2.58 -3.47 10.54
C ILE A 49 2.44 -2.08 11.16
N ALA A 50 1.25 -1.72 11.64
CA ALA A 50 1.03 -0.42 12.27
C ALA A 50 1.86 -0.23 13.55
N LYS A 51 2.11 -1.31 14.31
CA LYS A 51 3.01 -1.27 15.46
C LYS A 51 4.46 -1.01 15.05
N GLU A 52 4.94 -1.62 13.99
CA GLU A 52 6.29 -1.41 13.44
C GLU A 52 6.45 0.02 12.89
N GLU A 53 5.40 0.57 12.28
CA GLU A 53 5.39 1.93 11.71
C GLU A 53 5.06 3.03 12.74
N THR A 54 4.88 2.69 14.02
CA THR A 54 4.51 3.61 15.13
C THR A 54 3.19 4.37 14.94
N GLU A 55 2.34 3.95 14.00
CA GLU A 55 1.00 4.52 13.80
C GLU A 55 -0.01 3.86 14.76
N LYS A 56 -0.72 4.69 15.53
CA LYS A 56 -1.72 4.21 16.49
C LYS A 56 -2.98 3.76 15.76
N LEU A 57 -3.23 2.45 15.70
CA LEU A 57 -4.52 1.91 15.31
C LEU A 57 -5.55 2.16 16.42
N GLY A 58 -6.50 3.07 16.16
CA GLY A 58 -7.71 3.26 16.95
C GLY A 58 -8.93 2.73 16.20
N VAL A 59 -9.85 2.08 16.91
CA VAL A 59 -11.23 1.88 16.44
C VAL A 59 -12.02 3.09 16.96
N PRO A 60 -12.45 4.04 16.11
CA PRO A 60 -13.19 5.18 16.61
C PRO A 60 -14.68 4.84 16.72
N GLU A 61 -15.30 5.36 17.78
CA GLU A 61 -16.74 5.51 17.91
C GLU A 61 -17.29 6.34 16.74
N ALA A 62 -18.51 6.02 16.31
CA ALA A 62 -19.12 6.25 14.99
C ALA A 62 -19.17 7.69 14.39
N ASN A 63 -18.50 8.71 14.93
CA ASN A 63 -18.65 10.11 14.50
C ASN A 63 -17.35 10.92 14.41
N GLN A 64 -16.19 10.29 14.18
CA GLN A 64 -14.95 11.04 13.93
C GLN A 64 -14.39 10.70 12.55
N LEU A 65 -14.27 11.72 11.70
CA LEU A 65 -13.63 11.67 10.39
C LEU A 65 -12.20 11.13 10.56
N ILE A 66 -11.98 9.92 10.06
CA ILE A 66 -10.68 9.23 10.08
C ILE A 66 -9.87 9.74 8.89
N VAL A 67 -8.66 10.25 9.17
CA VAL A 67 -7.73 10.73 8.13
C VAL A 67 -7.00 9.60 7.41
N ASN A 68 -6.85 8.41 8.00
CA ASN A 68 -6.13 7.30 7.39
C ASN A 68 -6.98 6.02 7.38
N GLU A 69 -7.75 5.83 6.30
CA GLU A 69 -8.28 4.52 5.92
C GLU A 69 -7.10 3.57 5.63
N VAL A 70 -7.09 2.39 6.26
CA VAL A 70 -6.27 1.26 5.77
C VAL A 70 -6.96 0.72 4.53
N ILE A 71 -6.72 1.39 3.41
CA ILE A 71 -7.16 0.99 2.08
C ILE A 71 -6.31 -0.23 1.70
N PHE A 72 -6.90 -1.43 1.74
CA PHE A 72 -6.36 -2.52 0.93
C PHE A 72 -6.48 -2.07 -0.53
N PRO A 73 -5.40 -2.03 -1.33
CA PRO A 73 -5.49 -1.60 -2.71
C PRO A 73 -6.22 -2.67 -3.50
N SER A 74 -7.55 -2.58 -3.57
CA SER A 74 -8.34 -3.31 -4.57
C SER A 74 -8.60 -2.47 -5.81
N GLU A 75 -8.43 -1.15 -5.74
CA GLU A 75 -8.27 -0.29 -6.90
C GLU A 75 -7.21 0.75 -6.54
N GLN A 76 -6.05 0.61 -7.15
CA GLN A 76 -4.99 1.62 -7.09
C GLN A 76 -5.51 2.84 -7.84
N GLN A 77 -6.30 3.69 -7.19
CA GLN A 77 -6.52 5.05 -7.69
C GLN A 77 -5.13 5.67 -7.77
N SER A 78 -4.66 5.83 -9.00
CA SER A 78 -3.39 6.45 -9.31
C SER A 78 -3.37 7.79 -8.60
N LYS A 79 -2.56 7.91 -7.54
CA LYS A 79 -2.14 9.23 -7.05
C LYS A 79 -1.67 9.99 -8.28
N PRO A 80 -2.14 11.23 -8.53
CA PRO A 80 -1.68 12.00 -9.66
C PRO A 80 -0.16 12.02 -9.60
N HIS A 81 0.49 11.67 -10.72
CA HIS A 81 1.93 11.60 -10.78
C HIS A 81 2.47 12.97 -10.34
N PRO A 82 3.61 13.07 -9.64
CA PRO A 82 4.16 14.36 -9.23
C PRO A 82 4.24 15.39 -10.36
N LEU A 83 4.41 14.92 -11.60
CA LEU A 83 4.37 15.74 -12.82
C LEU A 83 2.97 16.29 -13.13
N ASP A 84 1.90 15.53 -12.91
CA ASP A 84 0.53 15.97 -13.15
C ASP A 84 0.18 17.13 -12.21
N THR A 85 0.51 16.99 -10.92
CA THR A 85 0.35 18.04 -9.90
C THR A 85 1.20 19.28 -10.21
N PHE A 86 2.39 19.08 -10.81
CA PHE A 86 3.28 20.17 -11.21
C PHE A 86 2.70 20.95 -12.39
N MET A 87 2.18 20.27 -13.41
CA MET A 87 1.56 20.89 -14.59
C MET A 87 0.27 21.64 -14.24
N GLU A 88 -0.53 21.13 -13.29
CA GLU A 88 -1.72 21.83 -12.82
C GLU A 88 -1.39 23.15 -12.10
N ARG A 89 -0.32 23.14 -11.27
CA ARG A 89 0.06 24.31 -10.46
C ARG A 89 0.78 25.40 -11.24
N LEU A 90 1.62 25.02 -12.20
CA LEU A 90 2.54 25.94 -12.88
C LEU A 90 2.15 26.19 -14.35
N GLY A 91 1.14 25.49 -14.85
CA GLY A 91 0.75 25.52 -16.25
C GLY A 91 1.66 24.66 -17.14
N PRO A 92 1.28 24.46 -18.41
CA PRO A 92 2.14 23.80 -19.39
C PRO A 92 3.43 24.60 -19.54
N TRP A 93 4.56 23.91 -19.43
CA TRP A 93 5.87 24.50 -19.67
C TRP A 93 6.03 24.71 -21.19
N GLU A 94 5.65 25.89 -21.65
CA GLU A 94 5.88 26.35 -23.02
C GLU A 94 7.32 26.85 -23.11
N ASP A 95 8.22 26.02 -23.63
CA ASP A 95 9.56 26.47 -24.06
C ASP A 95 9.52 26.77 -25.55
N GLU A 96 9.76 28.03 -25.91
CA GLU A 96 9.77 28.51 -27.30
C GLU A 96 11.00 28.02 -28.08
N ARG A 97 12.00 27.43 -27.39
CA ARG A 97 13.22 26.93 -28.00
C ARG A 97 12.98 25.59 -28.69
N THR A 98 13.73 25.36 -29.77
CA THR A 98 13.73 24.06 -30.45
C THR A 98 14.44 22.99 -29.62
N ALA A 99 14.12 21.71 -29.87
CA ALA A 99 14.75 20.60 -29.14
C ALA A 99 16.28 20.62 -29.29
N GLU A 100 16.77 21.02 -30.46
CA GLU A 100 18.20 21.15 -30.78
C GLU A 100 18.89 22.23 -29.93
N GLU A 101 18.23 23.38 -29.72
CA GLU A 101 18.75 24.47 -28.90
C GLU A 101 18.81 24.08 -27.42
N ILE A 102 17.80 23.37 -26.92
CA ILE A 102 17.77 22.87 -25.54
C ILE A 102 18.90 21.87 -25.31
N VAL A 103 19.10 20.93 -26.22
CA VAL A 103 20.19 19.95 -26.13
C VAL A 103 21.54 20.67 -26.11
N LYS A 104 21.73 21.66 -26.97
CA LYS A 104 22.97 22.44 -27.03
C LYS A 104 23.22 23.20 -25.72
N ASP A 105 22.22 23.86 -25.17
CA ASP A 105 22.31 24.60 -23.90
C ASP A 105 22.68 23.69 -22.71
N ILE A 106 22.13 22.47 -22.67
CA ILE A 106 22.48 21.46 -21.66
C ILE A 106 23.95 21.01 -21.80
N TYR A 107 24.43 20.78 -23.01
CA TYR A 107 25.82 20.40 -23.25
C TYR A 107 26.79 21.52 -22.91
N ASP A 108 26.45 22.76 -23.27
CA ASP A 108 27.27 23.95 -22.98
C ASP A 108 27.29 24.26 -21.47
N SER A 109 26.21 23.96 -20.75
CA SER A 109 26.07 24.17 -19.30
C SER A 109 26.64 23.05 -18.43
N ARG A 110 27.01 21.89 -19.02
CA ARG A 110 27.67 20.82 -18.26
C ARG A 110 29.09 21.26 -17.90
N THR A 111 29.27 21.70 -16.66
CA THR A 111 30.59 21.67 -16.04
C THR A 111 31.02 20.21 -15.93
N ILE A 112 32.19 19.88 -16.47
CA ILE A 112 32.76 18.54 -16.34
C ILE A 112 32.97 18.31 -14.83
N SER A 113 32.13 17.48 -14.21
CA SER A 113 32.31 17.08 -12.82
C SER A 113 33.56 16.22 -12.74
N ASN A 114 34.64 16.83 -12.26
CA ASN A 114 35.94 16.22 -12.10
C ASN A 114 35.96 15.39 -10.79
N ASN A 115 35.09 14.39 -10.69
CA ASN A 115 35.19 13.42 -9.60
C ASN A 115 36.12 12.30 -10.06
N ASP A 116 37.41 12.48 -9.81
CA ASP A 116 38.40 11.41 -9.85
C ASP A 116 38.01 10.35 -8.81
N ILE A 117 37.32 9.30 -9.26
CA ILE A 117 37.02 8.13 -8.44
C ILE A 117 38.30 7.28 -8.42
N SER A 118 39.12 7.47 -7.40
CA SER A 118 40.25 6.60 -7.12
C SER A 118 39.74 5.24 -6.62
N LEU A 119 40.07 4.17 -7.36
CA LEU A 119 39.81 2.76 -7.05
C LEU A 119 40.73 2.22 -5.96
#